data_AF-A0AAU9KQ90-F1
#
_entry.id   AF-A0AAU9KQ90-F1
#
_cell.length_a   1.000
_cell.length_b   1.000
_cell.length_c   1.000
_cell.angle_alpha   90.00
_cell.angle_beta   90.00
_cell.angle_gamma   90.00
#
_symmetry.space_group_name_H-M   'P 1'
#
loop_
_entity.id
_entity.type
_entity.pdbx_description
1 polymer ?
#
loop_
_entity_poly.entity_id
_entity_poly.type
_entity_poly.pdbx_seq_one_letter_code
_entity_poly.pdbx_strand_id
1 'polypeptide(L)'
;MAYRPQANKIVERMVQTLTRSIKMYVSDVGQQDWDEYAERLTFAMKTAQDRVRKETPFYLVRGWDARTTLEATLPVLNTRRRGSGPRRWRYYIQQHYQRTRAQVNENLRAARRDRILAHNEGLVDHKIQPGTQV
;
A
#
# COMPACT_ATOMS: atom_id res chain seq x y z
N MET A 1 8.72 34.22 2.50
CA MET A 1 7.32 33.80 2.73
C MET A 1 7.29 32.90 3.96
N ALA A 2 6.66 33.32 5.06
CA ALA A 2 6.57 32.53 6.29
C ALA A 2 5.36 31.57 6.22
N TYR A 3 5.58 30.28 6.47
CA TYR A 3 4.51 29.29 6.55
C TYR A 3 3.58 29.65 7.71
N ARG A 4 2.32 29.99 7.39
CA ARG A 4 1.25 30.21 8.38
C ARG A 4 0.29 29.02 8.35
N PRO A 5 0.43 28.05 9.26
CA PRO A 5 -0.51 26.94 9.33
C PRO A 5 -1.89 27.48 9.74
N GLN A 6 -2.86 27.41 8.82
CA GLN A 6 -4.27 27.60 9.15
C GLN A 6 -4.68 26.39 9.99
N ALA A 7 -4.87 26.64 11.28
CA ALA A 7 -5.04 25.64 12.33
C ALA A 7 -6.18 24.65 12.07
N ASN A 8 -5.91 23.58 11.32
CA ASN A 8 -6.74 22.39 11.29
C ASN A 8 -6.01 21.31 12.10
N LYS A 9 -6.06 21.46 13.43
CA LYS A 9 -5.35 20.62 14.44
C LYS A 9 -5.51 19.11 14.20
N ILE A 10 -6.60 18.70 13.56
CA ILE A 10 -6.89 17.30 13.26
C ILE A 10 -6.05 16.80 12.07
N VAL A 11 -5.96 17.60 11.01
CA VAL A 11 -5.10 17.30 9.86
C VAL A 11 -3.64 17.28 10.30
N GLU A 12 -3.23 18.26 11.10
CA GLU A 12 -1.87 18.32 11.65
C GLU A 12 -1.53 17.09 12.50
N ARG A 13 -2.43 16.65 13.39
CA ARG A 13 -2.25 15.44 14.19
C ARG A 13 -2.15 14.18 13.32
N MET A 14 -2.96 14.09 12.27
CA MET A 14 -2.93 12.97 11.33
C MET A 14 -1.59 12.94 10.57
N VAL A 15 -1.15 14.07 10.04
CA VAL A 15 0.15 14.21 9.35
C VAL A 15 1.30 13.89 10.30
N GLN A 16 1.25 14.37 11.54
CA GLN A 16 2.27 14.06 12.55
C GLN A 16 2.34 12.56 12.85
N THR A 17 1.19 11.89 12.92
CA THR A 17 1.12 10.44 13.13
C THR A 17 1.70 9.69 11.94
N LEU A 18 1.34 10.07 10.71
CA LEU A 18 1.89 9.49 9.47
C LEU A 18 3.41 9.64 9.40
N THR A 19 3.92 10.85 9.63
CA THR A 19 5.36 11.14 9.62
C THR A 19 6.09 10.32 10.68
N ARG A 20 5.53 10.17 11.88
CA ARG A 20 6.14 9.35 12.94
C ARG A 20 6.18 7.87 12.55
N SER A 21 5.12 7.33 11.96
CA SER A 21 5.12 5.95 11.48
C SER A 21 6.11 5.72 10.35
N ILE A 22 6.21 6.63 9.37
CA ILE A 22 7.18 6.51 8.27
C ILE A 22 8.61 6.57 8.81
N LYS A 23 8.90 7.49 9.74
CA LYS A 23 10.22 7.59 10.37
C LYS A 23 10.66 6.29 11.05
N MET A 24 9.73 5.54 11.64
CA MET A 24 10.03 4.25 12.25
C MET A 24 10.46 3.20 11.21
N TYR A 25 9.85 3.20 10.04
CA TYR A 25 10.22 2.30 8.93
C TYR A 25 11.54 2.72 8.29
N VAL A 26 11.79 4.02 8.12
CA VAL A 26 13.04 4.54 7.54
C VAL A 26 14.23 4.40 8.48
N SER A 27 14.02 4.38 9.80
CA SER A 27 15.11 4.30 10.79
C SER A 27 15.77 2.92 10.89
N ASP A 28 15.12 1.86 10.40
CA ASP A 28 15.67 0.51 10.43
C ASP A 28 16.53 0.28 9.17
N VAL A 29 17.81 -0.03 9.37
CA VAL A 29 18.80 -0.22 8.28
C VAL A 29 18.38 -1.34 7.32
N GLY A 30 17.60 -2.32 7.81
CA GLY A 30 17.08 -3.42 6.98
C GLY A 30 15.81 -3.09 6.19
N GLN A 31 15.23 -1.90 6.37
CA GLN A 31 13.88 -1.58 5.91
C GLN A 31 13.88 -0.42 4.90
N GLN A 32 14.31 -0.73 3.66
CA GLN A 32 14.37 0.26 2.56
C GLN A 32 13.06 0.36 1.74
N ASP A 33 12.07 -0.46 2.01
CA ASP A 33 10.77 -0.55 1.31
C ASP A 33 9.68 0.33 1.96
N TRP A 34 10.07 1.44 2.57
CA TRP A 34 9.15 2.34 3.30
C TRP A 34 8.06 2.94 2.40
N ASP A 35 8.34 3.11 1.10
CA ASP A 35 7.42 3.58 0.07
C ASP A 35 6.29 2.58 -0.19
N GLU A 36 6.58 1.28 -0.14
CA GLU A 36 5.56 0.21 -0.24
C GLU A 36 4.55 0.27 0.92
N TYR A 37 4.98 0.72 2.10
CA TYR A 37 4.11 0.87 3.27
C TYR A 37 3.43 2.24 3.36
N ALA A 38 3.94 3.27 2.69
CA ALA A 38 3.39 4.62 2.78
C ALA A 38 1.93 4.71 2.33
N GLU A 39 1.58 4.03 1.24
CA GLU A 39 0.19 3.95 0.75
C GLU A 39 -0.72 3.23 1.75
N ARG A 40 -0.25 2.12 2.33
CA ARG A 40 -1.01 1.32 3.32
C ARG A 40 -1.24 2.10 4.61
N LEU A 41 -0.22 2.81 5.09
CA LEU A 41 -0.32 3.69 6.24
C LEU A 41 -1.33 4.81 5.97
N THR A 42 -1.27 5.43 4.79
CA THR A 42 -2.23 6.48 4.40
C THR A 42 -3.66 5.96 4.36
N PHE A 43 -3.87 4.76 3.80
CA PHE A 43 -5.18 4.11 3.77
C PHE A 43 -5.69 3.79 5.20
N ALA A 44 -4.84 3.21 6.05
CA ALA A 44 -5.19 2.91 7.44
C ALA A 44 -5.59 4.18 8.22
N MET A 45 -4.88 5.30 8.02
CA MET A 45 -5.22 6.58 8.64
C MET A 45 -6.55 7.14 8.14
N LYS A 46 -6.83 7.06 6.82
CA LYS A 46 -8.09 7.53 6.23
C LYS A 46 -9.32 6.71 6.66
N THR A 47 -9.11 5.45 7.06
CA THR A 47 -10.17 4.49 7.43
C THR A 47 -10.26 4.20 8.94
N ALA A 48 -9.33 4.76 9.72
CA ALA A 48 -9.39 4.75 11.17
C ALA A 48 -10.55 5.63 11.66
N GLN A 49 -11.25 5.16 12.71
CA GLN A 49 -12.32 5.93 13.32
C GLN A 49 -11.73 7.11 14.11
N ASP A 50 -12.15 8.33 13.77
CA ASP A 50 -11.84 9.51 14.56
C ASP A 50 -12.57 9.42 15.90
N ARG A 51 -11.83 9.51 17.01
CA ARG A 51 -12.41 9.42 18.36
C ARG A 51 -13.40 10.54 18.65
N VAL A 52 -13.22 11.71 18.04
CA VAL A 52 -14.04 12.91 18.24
C VAL A 52 -15.31 12.81 17.40
N ARG A 53 -15.17 12.55 16.09
CA ARG A 53 -16.31 12.51 15.15
C ARG A 53 -17.04 11.17 15.11
N LYS A 54 -16.46 10.12 15.71
CA LYS A 54 -16.95 8.73 15.66
C LYS A 54 -17.09 8.17 14.24
N GLU A 55 -16.51 8.85 13.24
CA GLU A 55 -16.54 8.48 11.84
C GLU A 55 -15.14 8.43 11.23
N THR A 56 -15.00 7.81 10.06
CA THR A 56 -13.71 7.77 9.34
C THR A 56 -13.53 9.03 8.49
N PRO A 57 -12.32 9.60 8.38
CA PRO A 57 -12.05 10.72 7.48
C PRO A 57 -12.47 10.44 6.03
N PHE A 58 -12.30 9.20 5.56
CA PHE A 58 -12.72 8.80 4.21
C PHE A 58 -14.23 8.92 4.03
N TYR A 59 -15.01 8.39 4.98
CA TYR A 59 -16.47 8.46 4.93
C TYR A 59 -16.98 9.90 4.93
N LEU A 60 -16.38 10.76 5.76
CA LEU A 60 -16.76 12.17 5.84
C LEU A 60 -16.53 12.95 4.52
N VAL A 61 -15.53 12.56 3.72
CA VAL A 61 -15.21 13.22 2.45
C VAL A 61 -15.98 12.60 1.28
N ARG A 62 -16.19 11.28 1.31
CA ARG A 62 -16.71 10.52 0.15
C ARG A 62 -18.17 10.12 0.27
N GLY A 63 -18.75 10.11 1.48
CA GLY A 63 -20.12 9.68 1.74
C GLY A 63 -20.33 8.16 1.74
N TRP A 64 -19.27 7.37 1.63
CA TRP A 64 -19.31 5.91 1.66
C TRP A 64 -18.06 5.33 2.33
N ASP A 65 -18.17 4.11 2.86
CA ASP A 65 -17.08 3.44 3.55
C ASP A 65 -16.02 2.94 2.58
N ALA A 66 -14.76 3.33 2.80
CA ALA A 66 -13.64 2.78 2.05
C ALA A 66 -13.62 1.26 2.13
N ARG A 67 -13.51 0.62 0.97
CA ARG A 67 -13.32 -0.83 0.84
C ARG A 67 -11.95 -1.09 0.23
N THR A 68 -11.19 -1.97 0.84
CA THR A 68 -10.01 -2.54 0.20
C THR A 68 -10.42 -3.40 -1.00
N THR A 69 -9.52 -3.61 -1.95
CA THR A 69 -9.75 -4.58 -3.04
C THR A 69 -10.08 -5.96 -2.49
N LEU A 70 -9.50 -6.32 -1.35
CA LEU A 70 -9.83 -7.54 -0.61
C LEU A 70 -11.27 -7.54 -0.06
N GLU A 71 -11.74 -6.42 0.47
CA GLU A 71 -13.14 -6.23 0.90
C GLU A 71 -14.13 -6.23 -0.25
N ALA A 72 -13.72 -5.78 -1.43
CA ALA A 72 -14.54 -5.80 -2.62
C ALA A 72 -14.64 -7.20 -3.27
N THR A 73 -13.56 -8.00 -3.23
CA THR A 73 -13.51 -9.33 -3.86
C THR A 73 -14.05 -10.45 -2.98
N LEU A 74 -14.13 -10.24 -1.65
CA LEU A 74 -14.72 -11.23 -0.75
C LEU A 74 -16.22 -10.96 -0.55
N PRO A 75 -17.12 -11.87 -1.00
CA PRO A 75 -18.57 -11.70 -0.83
C PRO A 75 -19.03 -11.67 0.64
N VAL A 76 -18.13 -11.97 1.59
CA VAL A 76 -18.39 -12.06 3.03
C VAL A 76 -18.10 -10.75 3.77
N LEU A 77 -17.49 -9.74 3.14
CA LEU A 77 -17.06 -8.51 3.84
C LEU A 77 -18.17 -7.48 4.09
N ASN A 78 -19.43 -7.94 4.16
CA ASN A 78 -20.51 -7.27 4.91
C ASN A 78 -20.38 -7.47 6.42
N THR A 79 -19.17 -7.59 6.96
CA THR A 79 -18.97 -7.39 8.38
C THR A 79 -19.02 -5.89 8.65
N ARG A 80 -20.23 -5.37 8.87
CA ARG A 80 -20.37 -4.28 9.85
C ARG A 80 -19.44 -4.66 11.00
N ARG A 81 -18.50 -3.78 11.37
CA ARG A 81 -17.39 -3.96 12.34
C ARG A 81 -17.79 -4.57 13.72
N ARG A 82 -19.04 -4.98 13.91
CA ARG A 82 -19.70 -5.42 15.14
C ARG A 82 -19.80 -6.94 15.36
N GLY A 83 -19.44 -7.80 14.39
CA GLY A 83 -19.81 -9.23 14.46
C GLY A 83 -18.70 -10.25 14.80
N SER A 84 -17.44 -9.99 14.44
CA SER A 84 -16.36 -10.97 14.61
C SER A 84 -15.36 -10.51 15.67
N GLY A 85 -15.04 -11.38 16.62
CA GLY A 85 -14.00 -11.13 17.62
C GLY A 85 -12.71 -10.62 16.95
N PRO A 86 -12.08 -9.53 17.45
CA PRO A 86 -11.00 -8.83 16.77
C PRO A 86 -9.82 -9.71 16.34
N ARG A 87 -9.49 -10.74 17.14
CA ARG A 87 -8.39 -11.69 16.86
C ARG A 87 -8.69 -12.59 15.67
N ARG A 88 -9.90 -13.17 15.64
CA ARG A 88 -10.33 -14.09 14.57
C ARG A 88 -10.44 -13.36 13.23
N TRP A 89 -10.96 -12.13 13.27
CA TRP A 89 -11.04 -11.26 12.09
C TRP A 89 -9.65 -10.90 11.55
N ARG A 90 -8.72 -10.50 12.42
CA ARG A 90 -7.32 -10.22 12.03
C ARG A 90 -6.65 -11.42 11.36
N TYR A 91 -6.76 -12.60 11.97
CA TYR A 91 -6.17 -13.82 11.41
C TYR A 91 -6.74 -14.13 10.02
N TYR A 92 -8.07 -14.07 9.87
CA TYR A 92 -8.76 -14.34 8.61
C TYR A 92 -8.33 -13.39 7.49
N ILE A 93 -8.36 -12.08 7.74
CA ILE A 93 -7.94 -11.06 6.76
C ILE A 93 -6.47 -11.20 6.40
N GLN A 94 -5.60 -11.45 7.38
CA GLN A 94 -4.17 -11.59 7.13
C GLN A 94 -3.85 -12.81 6.27
N GLN A 95 -4.47 -13.96 6.52
CA GLN A 95 -4.31 -15.15 5.68
C GLN A 95 -4.77 -14.90 4.24
N HIS A 96 -5.93 -14.28 4.06
CA HIS A 96 -6.46 -13.95 2.74
C HIS A 96 -5.58 -12.94 1.98
N TYR A 97 -5.06 -11.93 2.68
CA TYR A 97 -4.15 -10.95 2.12
C TYR A 97 -2.85 -11.59 1.63
N GLN A 98 -2.22 -12.45 2.44
CA GLN A 98 -0.98 -13.13 2.06
C GLN A 98 -1.16 -13.99 0.81
N ARG A 99 -2.27 -14.74 0.72
CA ARG A 99 -2.60 -15.54 -0.47
C ARG A 99 -2.78 -14.67 -1.72
N THR A 100 -3.57 -13.61 -1.61
CA THR A 100 -3.84 -12.71 -2.75
C THR A 100 -2.56 -12.00 -3.20
N ARG A 101 -1.73 -11.53 -2.27
CA ARG A 101 -0.45 -10.88 -2.56
C ARG A 101 0.56 -11.83 -3.20
N ALA A 102 0.62 -13.08 -2.74
CA ALA A 102 1.46 -14.11 -3.36
C ALA A 102 1.07 -14.31 -4.84
N GLN A 103 -0.23 -14.44 -5.12
CA GLN A 103 -0.75 -14.60 -6.48
C GLN A 103 -0.43 -13.39 -7.36
N VAL A 104 -0.67 -12.17 -6.86
CA VAL A 104 -0.37 -10.94 -7.63
C VAL A 104 1.13 -10.81 -7.89
N ASN A 105 1.98 -11.10 -6.90
CA ASN A 105 3.43 -11.06 -7.06
C ASN A 105 3.93 -12.10 -8.07
N GLU A 106 3.33 -13.29 -8.09
CA GLU A 106 3.64 -14.32 -9.08
C GLU A 106 3.26 -13.87 -10.49
N ASN A 107 2.06 -13.31 -10.67
CA ASN A 107 1.62 -12.75 -11.95
C ASN A 107 2.54 -11.62 -12.43
N LEU A 108 2.97 -10.73 -11.53
CA LEU A 108 3.91 -9.65 -11.85
C LEU A 108 5.30 -10.18 -12.24
N ARG A 109 5.77 -11.25 -11.59
CA ARG A 109 7.04 -11.90 -11.93
C ARG A 109 6.96 -12.57 -13.30
N ALA A 110 5.87 -13.27 -13.60
CA ALA A 110 5.64 -13.88 -14.91
C ALA A 110 5.62 -12.81 -16.01
N ALA A 111 4.79 -11.78 -15.87
CA ALA A 111 4.72 -10.69 -16.83
C ALA A 111 6.07 -9.96 -17.02
N ARG A 112 6.89 -9.84 -15.97
CA ARG A 112 8.25 -9.28 -16.09
C ARG A 112 9.18 -10.21 -16.86
N ARG A 113 9.12 -11.53 -16.63
CA ARG A 113 9.91 -12.51 -17.39
C ARG A 113 9.54 -12.48 -18.87
N ASP A 114 8.24 -12.46 -19.18
CA ASP A 114 7.76 -12.42 -20.56
C ASP A 114 8.26 -11.17 -21.29
N ARG A 115 8.23 -10.01 -20.61
CA ARG A 115 8.81 -8.76 -21.15
C ARG A 115 10.32 -8.85 -21.38
N ILE A 116 11.06 -9.48 -20.47
CA ILE A 116 12.52 -9.67 -20.61
C ILE A 116 12.82 -10.61 -21.77
N LEU A 117 12.08 -11.72 -21.90
CA LEU A 117 12.24 -12.68 -23.00
C LEU A 117 11.95 -12.01 -24.35
N ALA A 118 10.83 -11.31 -24.47
CA ALA A 118 10.48 -10.56 -25.68
C ALA A 118 11.51 -9.46 -26.02
N HIS A 119 12.05 -8.76 -25.02
CA HIS A 119 13.13 -7.80 -25.23
C HIS A 119 14.42 -8.47 -25.72
N ASN A 120 14.77 -9.63 -25.17
CA ASN A 120 15.97 -10.37 -25.53
C ASN A 120 15.88 -11.04 -26.91
N GLU A 121 14.69 -11.46 -27.35
CA GLU A 121 14.46 -11.97 -28.71
C GLU A 121 14.71 -10.90 -29.79
N GLY A 122 14.55 -9.61 -29.46
CA GLY A 122 14.89 -8.49 -30.34
C GLY A 122 16.38 -8.10 -30.35
N LEU A 123 17.19 -8.62 -29.43
CA LEU A 123 18.63 -8.38 -29.37
C LEU A 123 19.36 -9.42 -30.22
N VAL A 124 19.55 -9.13 -31.51
CA VAL A 124 20.46 -9.88 -32.38
C VAL A 124 21.88 -9.75 -31.82
N ASP A 125 22.52 -10.89 -31.53
CA ASP A 125 23.92 -11.01 -31.10
C ASP A 125 24.85 -10.33 -32.13
N HIS A 126 25.15 -9.05 -31.91
CA HIS A 126 26.20 -8.39 -32.67
C HIS A 126 27.51 -8.89 -32.09
N LYS A 127 28.13 -9.87 -32.75
CA LYS A 127 29.52 -10.26 -32.50
C LYS A 127 30.40 -9.03 -32.66
N ILE A 128 30.71 -8.37 -31.55
CA ILE A 128 31.70 -7.31 -31.49
C ILE A 128 33.04 -7.99 -31.80
N GLN A 129 33.60 -7.71 -32.98
CA GLN A 129 34.94 -8.18 -33.29
C GLN A 129 35.94 -7.42 -32.42
N PRO A 130 36.91 -8.11 -31.79
CA PRO A 130 37.96 -7.44 -31.03
C PRO A 130 38.81 -6.60 -31.98
N GLY A 131 38.67 -5.27 -31.93
CA GLY A 131 39.51 -4.33 -32.69
C GLY A 131 38.85 -3.04 -33.20
N THR A 132 37.54 -2.85 -33.07
CA THR A 132 36.90 -1.61 -33.56
C THR A 132 36.95 -0.50 -32.49
N GLN A 133 37.85 0.47 -32.67
CA GLN A 133 37.89 1.73 -31.92
C GLN A 133 36.98 2.78 -32.60
N VAL A 134 36.35 3.61 -31.77
CA VAL A 134 35.51 4.78 -32.14
C VAL A 134 36.36 5.91 -32.68
#